data_AF-A0A3E2YHV3-F1
#
_entry.id   AF-A0A3E2YHV3-F1
#
_cell.length_a   1.000
_cell.length_b   1.000
_cell.length_c   1.000
_cell.angle_alpha   90.00
_cell.angle_beta   90.00
_cell.angle_gamma   90.00
#
_symmetry.space_group_name_H-M   'P 1'
#
loop_
_entity.id
_entity.type
_entity.pdbx_description
1 polymer ?
#
loop_
_entity_poly.entity_id
_entity_poly.type
_entity_poly.pdbx_seq_one_letter_code
_entity_poly.pdbx_strand_id
1 'polypeptide(L)'
;MRLSKVSRIIATLAAAATAALGLTAVQAAPASAAVRNVCYNTSQAGPFASYANQAATIWNNYTNNINMAQCGSNLMIYYTYGGGSYAQRTSLGNGRVVIDYYQAQQYSPLRIMTHEIGHILGLPDNYNGNCAILMSGGSAGTSCTNPYPSTAEAAAVDSYFGFAARTATGAGVFTGSWPAPATVGAQG
;
A
#
# COMPACT_ATOMS: atom_id res chain seq x y z
N MET A 1 75.47 5.72 48.89
CA MET A 1 74.05 5.41 48.62
C MET A 1 73.97 4.61 47.32
N ARG A 2 73.64 3.32 47.44
CA ARG A 2 73.00 2.37 46.49
C ARG A 2 73.43 2.26 45.00
N LEU A 3 74.03 1.09 44.71
CA LEU A 3 73.80 0.10 43.64
C LEU A 3 73.78 0.50 42.13
N SER A 4 74.88 0.16 41.44
CA SER A 4 75.06 -0.91 40.43
C SER A 4 74.08 -1.16 39.26
N LYS A 5 74.70 -1.41 38.09
CA LYS A 5 74.57 -2.56 37.14
C LYS A 5 73.81 -2.40 35.79
N VAL A 6 74.51 -2.88 34.74
CA VAL A 6 74.06 -3.64 33.53
C VAL A 6 73.58 -2.78 32.33
N SER A 7 74.31 -2.69 31.20
CA SER A 7 74.67 -3.66 30.12
C SER A 7 73.58 -3.85 29.05
N ARG A 8 73.97 -3.60 27.77
CA ARG A 8 73.51 -4.29 26.52
C ARG A 8 72.03 -4.04 26.12
N ILE A 9 71.53 -4.06 24.87
CA ILE A 9 71.98 -4.42 23.51
C ILE A 9 70.77 -4.14 22.58
N ILE A 10 71.02 -3.71 21.32
CA ILE A 10 70.29 -3.99 20.05
C ILE A 10 68.77 -3.71 19.93
N ALA A 11 68.36 -3.02 18.85
CA ALA A 11 67.51 -3.60 17.78
C ALA A 11 66.96 -2.56 16.78
N THR A 12 67.52 -2.62 15.56
CA THR A 12 66.84 -2.57 14.25
C THR A 12 65.51 -1.80 14.13
N LEU A 13 65.56 -0.67 13.41
CA LEU A 13 64.40 -0.05 12.76
C LEU A 13 63.94 -0.93 11.59
N ALA A 14 62.82 -1.63 11.76
CA ALA A 14 62.08 -2.21 10.65
C ALA A 14 61.09 -1.17 10.12
N ALA A 15 61.38 -0.60 8.95
CA ALA A 15 60.43 0.23 8.22
C ALA A 15 59.38 -0.68 7.56
N ALA A 16 58.16 -0.69 8.09
CA ALA A 16 57.03 -1.33 7.46
C ALA A 16 56.44 -0.40 6.38
N ALA A 17 56.65 -0.72 5.11
CA ALA A 17 55.97 -0.08 3.99
C ALA A 17 54.57 -0.67 3.85
N THR A 18 53.54 0.10 4.20
CA THR A 18 52.13 -0.24 3.93
C THR A 18 51.78 0.12 2.50
N ALA A 19 51.66 -0.89 1.63
CA ALA A 19 51.07 -0.73 0.31
C ALA A 19 49.56 -0.48 0.45
N ALA A 20 49.11 0.73 0.16
CA ALA A 20 47.70 1.08 0.12
C ALA A 20 47.07 0.52 -1.17
N LEU A 21 46.37 -0.62 -1.05
CA LEU A 21 45.49 -1.11 -2.11
C LEU A 21 44.24 -0.23 -2.16
N GLY A 22 44.09 0.54 -3.23
CA GLY A 22 42.89 1.32 -3.51
C GLY A 22 41.72 0.39 -3.82
N LEU A 23 40.94 0.02 -2.79
CA LEU A 23 39.60 -0.51 -2.99
C LEU A 23 38.69 0.67 -3.35
N THR A 24 38.36 0.82 -4.63
CA THR A 24 37.20 1.60 -5.03
C THR A 24 35.96 0.90 -4.47
N ALA A 25 35.33 1.47 -3.45
CA ALA A 25 34.00 1.05 -3.02
C ALA A 25 33.06 1.22 -4.22
N VAL A 26 32.69 0.11 -4.86
CA VAL A 26 31.57 0.10 -5.80
C VAL A 26 30.34 0.43 -4.96
N GLN A 27 29.86 1.67 -5.07
CA GLN A 27 28.58 2.06 -4.51
C GLN A 27 27.53 1.22 -5.25
N ALA A 28 27.05 0.14 -4.63
CA ALA A 28 25.95 -0.63 -5.19
C ALA A 28 24.79 0.35 -5.42
N ALA A 29 24.34 0.45 -6.67
CA ALA A 29 23.12 1.19 -6.98
C ALA A 29 22.01 0.65 -6.06
N PRO A 30 21.16 1.52 -5.48
CA PRO A 30 20.06 1.05 -4.66
C PRO A 30 19.26 0.05 -5.51
N ALA A 31 19.12 -1.18 -5.01
CA ALA A 31 18.29 -2.18 -5.67
C ALA A 31 16.90 -1.58 -5.87
N SER A 32 16.42 -1.54 -7.11
CA SER A 32 15.07 -1.07 -7.42
C SER A 32 14.05 -2.08 -6.93
N ALA A 33 13.10 -1.63 -6.09
CA ALA A 33 11.78 -2.24 -5.87
C ALA A 33 11.42 -3.27 -6.93
N ALA A 34 11.52 -4.59 -6.69
CA ALA A 34 10.86 -5.51 -7.60
C ALA A 34 9.35 -5.23 -7.51
N VAL A 35 8.75 -4.80 -8.63
CA VAL A 35 7.32 -4.51 -8.70
C VAL A 35 6.54 -5.73 -8.22
N ARG A 36 5.67 -5.54 -7.23
CA ARG A 36 4.93 -6.63 -6.60
C ARG A 36 3.61 -6.86 -7.32
N ASN A 37 3.38 -8.07 -7.79
CA ASN A 37 2.10 -8.44 -8.37
C ASN A 37 1.02 -8.55 -7.30
N VAL A 38 -0.11 -7.89 -7.52
CA VAL A 38 -1.34 -8.01 -6.74
C VAL A 38 -2.36 -8.74 -7.61
N CYS A 39 -2.44 -10.06 -7.44
CA CYS A 39 -3.30 -10.90 -8.27
C CYS A 39 -4.75 -10.85 -7.80
N TYR A 40 -5.65 -10.37 -8.66
CA TYR A 40 -7.08 -10.27 -8.34
C TYR A 40 -7.94 -11.18 -9.22
N ASN A 41 -9.12 -11.55 -8.71
CA ASN A 41 -10.07 -12.41 -9.39
C ASN A 41 -11.48 -11.82 -9.34
N THR A 42 -12.13 -11.71 -10.50
CA THR A 42 -13.47 -11.14 -10.64
C THR A 42 -14.54 -12.18 -10.96
N SER A 43 -14.25 -13.49 -10.89
CA SER A 43 -15.20 -14.56 -11.23
C SER A 43 -16.47 -14.53 -10.38
N GLN A 44 -16.40 -13.93 -9.19
CA GLN A 44 -17.52 -13.80 -8.26
C GLN A 44 -18.01 -12.35 -8.11
N ALA A 45 -17.53 -11.43 -8.95
CA ALA A 45 -17.84 -9.99 -8.84
C ALA A 45 -19.19 -9.60 -9.46
N GLY A 46 -19.82 -10.51 -10.21
CA GLY A 46 -21.10 -10.25 -10.89
C GLY A 46 -21.05 -8.97 -11.74
N PRO A 47 -22.01 -8.03 -11.56
CA PRO A 47 -22.06 -6.81 -12.36
C PRO A 47 -20.89 -5.85 -12.11
N PHE A 48 -20.07 -6.08 -11.07
CA PHE A 48 -18.98 -5.18 -10.69
C PHE A 48 -17.61 -5.57 -11.27
N ALA A 49 -17.53 -6.64 -12.06
CA ALA A 49 -16.27 -7.12 -12.63
C ALA A 49 -15.53 -6.05 -13.48
N SER A 50 -16.26 -5.27 -14.29
CA SER A 50 -15.67 -4.21 -15.11
C SER A 50 -15.10 -3.06 -14.28
N TYR A 51 -15.71 -2.74 -13.12
CA TYR A 51 -15.20 -1.72 -12.20
C TYR A 51 -13.93 -2.18 -11.49
N ALA A 52 -13.82 -3.48 -11.15
CA ALA A 52 -12.58 -4.03 -10.59
C ALA A 52 -11.41 -3.90 -11.57
N ASN A 53 -11.64 -4.17 -12.86
CA ASN A 53 -10.62 -4.00 -13.90
C ASN A 53 -10.20 -2.54 -14.05
N GLN A 54 -11.16 -1.61 -14.06
CA GLN A 54 -10.86 -0.17 -14.12
C GLN A 54 -10.10 0.31 -12.88
N ALA A 55 -10.49 -0.14 -11.68
CA ALA A 55 -9.82 0.18 -10.45
C ALA A 55 -8.37 -0.34 -10.42
N ALA A 56 -8.13 -1.56 -10.93
CA ALA A 56 -6.79 -2.10 -11.10
C ALA A 56 -5.93 -1.24 -12.04
N THR A 57 -6.49 -0.80 -13.17
CA THR A 57 -5.81 0.15 -14.08
C THR A 57 -5.51 1.48 -13.39
N ILE A 58 -6.43 2.01 -12.58
CA ILE A 58 -6.19 3.25 -11.81
C ILE A 58 -5.01 3.06 -10.87
N TRP A 59 -5.00 2.01 -10.05
CA TRP A 59 -3.88 1.78 -9.13
C TRP A 59 -2.55 1.60 -9.86
N ASN A 60 -2.50 0.83 -10.95
CA ASN A 60 -1.29 0.67 -11.77
C ASN A 60 -0.78 1.99 -12.38
N ASN A 61 -1.67 2.94 -12.68
CA ASN A 61 -1.28 4.23 -13.25
C ASN A 61 -0.79 5.23 -12.21
N TYR A 62 -1.17 5.06 -10.94
CA TYR A 62 -0.85 5.99 -9.86
C TYR A 62 0.31 5.53 -8.98
N THR A 63 0.69 4.26 -9.06
CA THR A 63 1.73 3.63 -8.23
C THR A 63 2.83 3.03 -9.11
N ASN A 64 4.01 2.89 -8.53
CA ASN A 64 5.21 2.41 -9.22
C ASN A 64 5.65 1.02 -8.74
N ASN A 65 5.29 0.64 -7.51
CA ASN A 65 5.80 -0.57 -6.85
C ASN A 65 4.83 -1.76 -6.89
N ILE A 66 3.66 -1.61 -7.51
CA ILE A 66 2.69 -2.70 -7.69
C ILE A 66 2.30 -2.88 -9.14
N ASN A 67 1.85 -4.09 -9.46
CA ASN A 67 1.17 -4.41 -10.70
C ASN A 67 -0.04 -5.29 -10.38
N MET A 68 -1.23 -4.70 -10.46
CA MET A 68 -2.50 -5.41 -10.35
C MET A 68 -2.83 -6.11 -11.65
N ALA A 69 -3.06 -7.42 -11.60
CA ALA A 69 -3.40 -8.23 -12.77
C ALA A 69 -4.31 -9.42 -12.41
N GLN A 70 -5.05 -9.92 -13.39
CA GLN A 70 -5.83 -11.15 -13.25
C GLN A 70 -4.92 -12.38 -13.35
N CYS A 71 -4.22 -12.71 -12.26
CA CYS A 71 -3.20 -13.76 -12.21
C CYS A 71 -3.36 -14.79 -11.09
N GLY A 72 -4.50 -14.79 -10.38
CA GLY A 72 -4.72 -15.68 -9.25
C GLY A 72 -5.91 -15.25 -8.39
N SER A 73 -6.04 -15.83 -7.20
CA SER A 73 -7.16 -15.62 -6.27
C SER A 73 -6.73 -14.98 -4.94
N ASN A 74 -5.62 -14.26 -4.94
CA ASN A 74 -5.07 -13.62 -3.74
C ASN A 74 -5.98 -12.49 -3.24
N LEU A 75 -6.51 -11.70 -4.18
CA LEU A 75 -7.57 -10.73 -3.96
C LEU A 75 -8.85 -11.19 -4.67
N MET A 76 -9.84 -11.64 -3.91
CA MET A 76 -11.14 -12.05 -4.46
C MET A 76 -12.14 -10.89 -4.45
N ILE A 77 -12.78 -10.63 -5.59
CA ILE A 77 -13.84 -9.61 -5.70
C ILE A 77 -15.21 -10.31 -5.69
N TYR A 78 -16.07 -9.88 -4.78
CA TYR A 78 -17.44 -10.36 -4.60
C TYR A 78 -18.45 -9.21 -4.66
N TYR A 79 -19.73 -9.56 -4.66
CA TYR A 79 -20.82 -8.63 -4.42
C TYR A 79 -21.88 -9.23 -3.51
N THR A 80 -22.72 -8.37 -2.93
CA THR A 80 -23.81 -8.74 -2.03
C THR A 80 -25.03 -7.84 -2.25
N TYR A 81 -26.15 -8.21 -1.62
CA TYR A 81 -27.34 -7.36 -1.47
C TYR A 81 -27.54 -7.06 0.02
N GLY A 82 -27.22 -5.83 0.42
CA GLY A 82 -27.20 -5.37 1.81
C GLY A 82 -25.90 -5.67 2.56
N GLY A 83 -25.75 -5.05 3.73
CA GLY A 83 -24.57 -5.21 4.60
C GLY A 83 -23.44 -4.20 4.36
N GLY A 84 -23.52 -3.42 3.28
CA GLY A 84 -22.52 -2.40 2.91
C GLY A 84 -21.29 -2.99 2.22
N SER A 85 -20.64 -2.18 1.38
CA SER A 85 -19.35 -2.55 0.77
C SER A 85 -18.26 -2.52 1.83
N TYR A 86 -17.29 -3.42 1.69
CA TYR A 86 -16.19 -3.55 2.62
C TYR A 86 -14.99 -4.27 2.00
N ALA A 87 -13.84 -4.09 2.63
CA ALA A 87 -12.63 -4.84 2.36
C ALA A 87 -12.24 -5.68 3.58
N GLN A 88 -11.78 -6.89 3.33
CA GLN A 88 -11.10 -7.71 4.33
C GLN A 88 -9.72 -8.04 3.82
N ARG A 89 -8.70 -7.39 4.38
CA ARG A 89 -7.30 -7.63 4.07
C ARG A 89 -6.75 -8.73 4.96
N THR A 90 -6.19 -9.78 4.36
CA THR A 90 -5.51 -10.87 5.10
C THR A 90 -4.03 -10.58 5.28
N SER A 91 -3.40 -9.99 4.27
CA SER A 91 -2.06 -9.42 4.32
C SER A 91 -1.94 -8.36 3.23
N LEU A 92 -0.85 -7.58 3.21
CA LEU A 92 -0.67 -6.52 2.20
C LEU A 92 -0.78 -7.08 0.76
N GLY A 93 -1.77 -6.60 0.01
CA GLY A 93 -2.08 -7.05 -1.36
C GLY A 93 -2.99 -8.29 -1.46
N ASN A 94 -3.46 -8.85 -0.34
CA ASN A 94 -4.26 -10.09 -0.33
C ASN A 94 -5.53 -9.92 0.52
N GLY A 95 -6.62 -10.59 0.13
CA GLY A 95 -7.87 -10.54 0.86
C GLY A 95 -9.10 -10.67 -0.03
N ARG A 96 -10.18 -9.97 0.36
CA ARG A 96 -11.38 -9.83 -0.45
C ARG A 96 -11.96 -8.43 -0.40
N VAL A 97 -12.62 -8.04 -1.48
CA VAL A 97 -13.48 -6.87 -1.57
C VAL A 97 -14.90 -7.35 -1.84
N VAL A 98 -15.86 -6.79 -1.13
CA VAL A 98 -17.29 -7.06 -1.36
C VAL A 98 -17.96 -5.74 -1.68
N ILE A 99 -18.65 -5.68 -2.82
CA ILE A 99 -19.44 -4.53 -3.22
C ILE A 99 -20.91 -4.76 -2.90
N ASP A 100 -21.50 -3.87 -2.11
CA ASP A 100 -22.94 -3.88 -1.89
C ASP A 100 -23.68 -3.25 -3.06
N TYR A 101 -24.65 -4.00 -3.61
CA TYR A 101 -25.42 -3.56 -4.75
C TYR A 101 -26.22 -2.29 -4.48
N TYR A 102 -26.88 -2.19 -3.33
CA TYR A 102 -27.74 -1.03 -3.02
C TYR A 102 -26.91 0.23 -2.78
N GLN A 103 -25.77 0.11 -2.12
CA GLN A 103 -24.85 1.20 -1.92
C GLN A 103 -24.23 1.69 -3.24
N ALA A 104 -23.93 0.79 -4.16
CA ALA A 104 -23.48 1.12 -5.51
C ALA A 104 -24.57 1.76 -6.40
N GLN A 105 -25.84 1.79 -5.96
CA GLN A 105 -26.88 2.62 -6.57
C GLN A 105 -26.85 4.06 -6.04
N GLN A 106 -26.24 4.30 -4.89
CA GLN A 106 -26.20 5.62 -4.23
C GLN A 106 -24.86 6.35 -4.45
N TYR A 107 -23.76 5.60 -4.49
CA TYR A 107 -22.41 6.12 -4.71
C TYR A 107 -21.82 5.56 -6.01
N SER A 108 -20.81 6.22 -6.57
CA SER A 108 -20.10 5.75 -7.77
C SER A 108 -19.50 4.35 -7.55
N PRO A 109 -19.92 3.31 -8.30
CA PRO A 109 -19.39 1.95 -8.13
C PRO A 109 -17.88 1.86 -8.33
N LEU A 110 -17.35 2.66 -9.26
CA LEU A 110 -15.90 2.72 -9.50
C LEU A 110 -15.17 3.32 -8.30
N ARG A 111 -15.71 4.37 -7.68
CA ARG A 111 -15.12 4.97 -6.48
C ARG A 111 -15.13 3.99 -5.32
N ILE A 112 -16.26 3.29 -5.09
CA ILE A 112 -16.35 2.23 -4.08
C ILE A 112 -15.26 1.19 -4.31
N MET A 113 -15.22 0.60 -5.51
CA MET A 113 -14.26 -0.44 -5.84
C MET A 113 -12.81 0.00 -5.63
N THR A 114 -12.43 1.18 -6.13
CA THR A 114 -11.06 1.68 -6.02
C THR A 114 -10.68 1.97 -4.57
N HIS A 115 -11.60 2.50 -3.78
CA HIS A 115 -11.43 2.72 -2.34
C HIS A 115 -11.23 1.41 -1.56
N GLU A 116 -12.11 0.42 -1.77
CA GLU A 116 -11.99 -0.88 -1.08
C GLU A 116 -10.69 -1.59 -1.44
N ILE A 117 -10.24 -1.49 -2.70
CA ILE A 117 -8.91 -1.98 -3.10
C ILE A 117 -7.80 -1.20 -2.39
N GLY A 118 -7.95 0.11 -2.14
CA GLY A 118 -7.02 0.90 -1.35
C GLY A 118 -6.75 0.31 0.04
N HIS A 119 -7.77 -0.25 0.70
CA HIS A 119 -7.60 -0.99 1.94
C HIS A 119 -6.77 -2.27 1.78
N ILE A 120 -6.96 -3.01 0.68
CA ILE A 120 -6.14 -4.19 0.34
C ILE A 120 -4.68 -3.79 0.11
N LEU A 121 -4.45 -2.60 -0.44
CA LEU A 121 -3.13 -2.01 -0.64
C LEU A 121 -2.58 -1.34 0.63
N GLY A 122 -3.34 -1.33 1.72
CA GLY A 122 -2.87 -1.00 3.06
C GLY A 122 -3.23 0.39 3.56
N LEU A 123 -4.00 1.16 2.80
CA LEU A 123 -4.47 2.47 3.25
C LEU A 123 -5.60 2.33 4.28
N PRO A 124 -5.58 3.10 5.39
CA PRO A 124 -6.73 3.20 6.29
C PRO A 124 -7.79 4.14 5.71
N ASP A 125 -8.99 4.09 6.28
CA ASP A 125 -10.00 5.12 6.05
C ASP A 125 -9.52 6.50 6.52
N ASN A 126 -9.98 7.55 5.84
CA ASN A 126 -9.73 8.94 6.16
C ASN A 126 -11.00 9.78 5.94
N TYR A 127 -12.00 9.57 6.80
CA TYR A 127 -13.35 10.16 6.72
C TYR A 127 -13.40 11.69 6.92
N ASN A 128 -12.74 12.43 6.03
CA ASN A 128 -12.54 13.87 6.10
C ASN A 128 -13.47 14.69 5.18
N GLY A 129 -14.38 14.03 4.46
CA GLY A 129 -15.32 14.68 3.54
C GLY A 129 -14.72 15.24 2.24
N ASN A 130 -13.41 15.15 2.03
CA ASN A 130 -12.77 15.69 0.84
C ASN A 130 -12.85 14.68 -0.32
N CYS A 131 -13.53 15.06 -1.41
CA CYS A 131 -13.68 14.21 -2.60
C CYS A 131 -12.35 13.92 -3.33
N ALA A 132 -11.35 14.79 -3.18
CA ALA A 132 -10.02 14.57 -3.75
C ALA A 132 -9.21 13.49 -3.03
N ILE A 133 -9.64 13.09 -1.82
CA ILE A 133 -9.06 11.97 -1.07
C ILE A 133 -9.92 10.75 -1.38
N LEU A 134 -9.31 9.69 -1.92
CA LEU A 134 -10.04 8.46 -2.24
C LEU A 134 -10.51 7.76 -0.96
N MET A 135 -9.65 7.72 0.05
CA MET A 135 -9.90 7.08 1.33
C MET A 135 -10.87 7.88 2.23
N SER A 136 -11.39 9.02 1.78
CA SER A 136 -12.55 9.63 2.43
C SER A 136 -13.84 8.85 2.21
N GLY A 137 -13.84 7.90 1.25
CA GLY A 137 -14.96 7.00 1.02
C GLY A 137 -16.25 7.78 0.77
N GLY A 138 -17.32 7.32 1.40
CA GLY A 138 -18.64 7.94 1.37
C GLY A 138 -18.79 9.17 2.26
N SER A 139 -17.81 9.50 3.13
CA SER A 139 -17.88 10.76 3.92
C SER A 139 -17.85 12.00 3.02
N ALA A 140 -17.32 11.89 1.80
CA ALA A 140 -17.35 12.94 0.77
C ALA A 140 -18.73 13.12 0.11
N GLY A 141 -19.73 12.33 0.50
CA GLY A 141 -21.09 12.39 -0.01
C GLY A 141 -21.29 11.66 -1.35
N THR A 142 -22.56 11.46 -1.70
CA THR A 142 -22.97 10.71 -2.90
C THR A 142 -22.68 11.44 -4.21
N SER A 143 -22.56 12.78 -4.19
CA SER A 143 -22.16 13.57 -5.36
C SER A 143 -20.67 13.40 -5.70
N CYS A 144 -19.85 12.89 -4.78
CA CYS A 144 -18.45 12.64 -5.04
C CYS A 144 -18.25 11.35 -5.85
N THR A 145 -17.78 11.50 -7.08
CA THR A 145 -17.57 10.38 -8.00
C THR A 145 -16.09 10.11 -8.31
N ASN A 146 -15.16 10.93 -7.81
CA ASN A 146 -13.72 10.82 -8.07
C ASN A 146 -13.18 9.42 -7.66
N PRO A 147 -12.71 8.58 -8.59
CA PRO A 147 -12.19 7.26 -8.26
C PRO A 147 -10.67 7.24 -8.07
N TYR A 148 -9.97 8.37 -8.20
CA TYR A 148 -8.52 8.41 -8.24
C TYR A 148 -7.93 8.64 -6.85
N PRO A 149 -6.87 7.90 -6.45
CA PRO A 149 -6.11 8.22 -5.25
C PRO A 149 -5.39 9.55 -5.42
N SER A 150 -5.29 10.30 -4.34
CA SER A 150 -4.39 11.45 -4.25
C SER A 150 -2.92 11.01 -4.38
N THR A 151 -2.05 11.95 -4.71
CA THR A 151 -0.60 11.70 -4.79
C THR A 151 -0.02 11.18 -3.46
N ALA A 152 -0.56 11.64 -2.32
CA ALA A 152 -0.15 11.17 -1.01
C ALA A 152 -0.59 9.72 -0.73
N GLU A 153 -1.82 9.35 -1.11
CA GLU A 153 -2.32 7.98 -0.98
C GLU A 153 -1.53 7.00 -1.85
N ALA A 154 -1.23 7.39 -3.09
CA ALA A 154 -0.42 6.59 -3.99
C ALA A 154 1.03 6.43 -3.49
N ALA A 155 1.65 7.51 -3.01
CA ALA A 155 3.00 7.45 -2.44
C ALA A 155 3.06 6.57 -1.18
N ALA A 156 2.01 6.55 -0.36
CA ALA A 156 1.91 5.65 0.78
C ALA A 156 1.86 4.18 0.35
N VAL A 157 1.06 3.85 -0.67
CA VAL A 157 1.05 2.50 -1.27
C VAL A 157 2.43 2.12 -1.79
N ASP A 158 3.09 3.00 -2.55
CA ASP A 158 4.46 2.74 -3.03
C ASP A 158 5.43 2.48 -1.87
N SER A 159 5.32 3.23 -0.77
CA SER A 159 6.13 3.00 0.43
C SER A 159 5.84 1.65 1.09
N TYR A 160 4.60 1.16 1.09
CA TYR A 160 4.24 -0.12 1.68
C TYR A 160 4.76 -1.31 0.87
N PHE A 161 4.83 -1.18 -0.45
CA PHE A 161 5.30 -2.23 -1.36
C PHE A 161 6.80 -2.14 -1.72
N GLY A 162 7.50 -1.08 -1.28
CA GLY A 162 8.95 -0.91 -1.48
C GLY A 162 9.84 -1.78 -0.58
N PHE A 163 11.16 -1.76 -0.84
CA PHE A 163 12.17 -2.59 -0.16
C PHE A 163 12.29 -2.38 1.36
N ALA A 164 11.87 -1.22 1.86
CA ALA A 164 11.92 -0.87 3.27
C ALA A 164 10.52 -0.88 3.90
N ALA A 165 9.71 -1.91 3.64
CA ALA A 165 8.44 -2.13 4.32
C ALA A 165 8.69 -2.29 5.84
N ARG A 166 8.77 -1.17 6.57
CA ARG A 166 9.14 -1.10 8.00
C ARG A 166 7.98 -1.36 8.94
N THR A 167 6.80 -1.64 8.41
CA THR A 167 5.64 -2.04 9.21
C THR A 167 4.85 -3.02 8.37
N ALA A 168 4.67 -4.24 8.87
CA ALA A 168 3.73 -5.17 8.26
C ALA A 168 2.34 -4.55 8.40
N THR A 169 1.80 -3.99 7.32
CA THR A 169 0.38 -3.65 7.28
C THR A 169 -0.37 -4.97 7.52
N GLY A 170 -0.88 -5.16 8.73
CA GLY A 170 -1.43 -6.44 9.21
C GLY A 170 -2.90 -6.62 8.83
N ALA A 171 -3.47 -7.82 8.98
CA ALA A 171 -4.85 -8.10 8.60
C ALA A 171 -5.87 -7.10 9.18
N GLY A 172 -6.98 -6.88 8.50
CA GLY A 172 -8.04 -5.97 8.94
C GLY A 172 -9.32 -6.11 8.13
N VAL A 173 -10.44 -5.71 8.74
CA VAL A 173 -11.76 -5.61 8.10
C VAL A 173 -12.18 -4.15 8.15
N PHE A 174 -12.47 -3.59 6.99
CA PHE A 174 -12.76 -2.16 6.78
C PHE A 174 -14.21 -2.04 6.35
N THR A 175 -15.06 -1.61 7.28
CA THR A 175 -16.51 -1.49 7.10
C THR A 175 -16.96 -0.09 7.48
N GLY A 176 -18.16 0.29 7.03
CA GLY A 176 -18.76 1.58 7.39
C GLY A 176 -18.23 2.76 6.58
N SER A 177 -17.37 2.53 5.59
CA SER A 177 -16.81 3.58 4.72
C SER A 177 -17.84 4.29 3.86
N TRP A 178 -19.06 3.75 3.80
CA TRP A 178 -20.14 4.18 2.92
C TRP A 178 -21.45 4.27 3.71
N PRO A 179 -21.66 5.36 4.47
CA PRO A 179 -22.88 5.52 5.25
C PRO A 179 -24.10 5.57 4.34
N ALA A 180 -25.24 5.09 4.83
CA ALA A 180 -26.52 5.30 4.16
C ALA A 180 -26.74 6.80 3.94
N PRO A 181 -27.32 7.23 2.80
CA PRO A 181 -27.64 8.62 2.59
C PRO A 181 -28.50 9.13 3.75
N ALA A 182 -28.15 10.28 4.33
CA ALA A 182 -29.03 10.93 5.28
C ALA A 182 -30.35 11.24 4.56
N THR A 183 -31.45 10.64 5.02
CA THR A 183 -32.79 11.00 4.55
C THR A 183 -33.02 12.46 4.92
N VAL A 184 -32.91 13.36 3.95
CA VAL A 184 -33.35 14.75 4.08
C VAL A 184 -34.88 14.75 4.24
N GLY A 185 -35.37 14.66 5.47
CA GLY A 185 -36.81 14.75 5.74
C GLY A 185 -37.27 14.09 7.02
N ALA A 186 -37.01 14.72 8.17
CA ALA A 186 -37.82 14.56 9.39
C ALA A 186 -37.53 15.71 10.38
N GLN A 187 -37.70 16.96 9.94
CA GLN A 187 -38.05 18.06 10.84
C GLN A 187 -39.10 18.90 10.11
N GLY A 188 -40.36 18.51 10.31
CA GLY A 188 -41.51 19.38 10.19
C GLY A 188 -41.86 19.95 11.56
#